data_AF-A0A943C580-F1
#
_entry.id   AF-A0A943C580-F1
#
_cell.length_a   1.000
_cell.length_b   1.000
_cell.length_c   1.000
_cell.angle_alpha   90.00
_cell.angle_beta   90.00
_cell.angle_gamma   90.00
#
_symmetry.space_group_name_H-M   'P 1'
#
loop_
_entity.id
_entity.type
_entity.pdbx_description
1 polymer ?
#
loop_
_entity_poly.entity_id
_entity_poly.type
_entity_poly.pdbx_seq_one_letter_code
_entity_poly.pdbx_strand_id
1 'polypeptide(L)'
;MSQDKQKLPQTAIDQIANEGHLKLLKAAIPYVQSSSQKSLAIYTKLLELGNIIRFFDQPVPEMSICSEEKVSALDMLNDIRLFCDESEKNMIDSCIQTIQMIQNISSYQELMQSLSSENENPTDFMKTFLTPEQQAMFETYQTMLNT
;
A
#
# COMPACT_ATOMS: atom_id res chain seq x y z
N MET A 1 -24.36 -26.32 5.41
CA MET A 1 -23.19 -25.43 5.57
C MET A 1 -23.57 -24.08 5.00
N SER A 2 -23.91 -23.14 5.88
CA SER A 2 -24.25 -21.78 5.51
C SER A 2 -22.99 -21.10 5.00
N GLN A 3 -22.96 -20.70 3.73
CA GLN A 3 -21.93 -19.79 3.24
C GLN A 3 -22.16 -18.45 3.95
N ASP A 4 -21.28 -18.15 4.89
CA ASP A 4 -21.11 -16.81 5.42
C ASP A 4 -20.76 -15.92 4.22
N LYS A 5 -21.73 -15.16 3.71
CA LYS A 5 -21.50 -14.19 2.65
C LYS A 5 -20.67 -13.07 3.28
N GLN A 6 -19.34 -13.26 3.32
CA GLN A 6 -18.40 -12.20 3.63
C GLN A 6 -18.76 -11.01 2.74
N LYS A 7 -19.31 -9.97 3.35
CA LYS A 7 -19.68 -8.75 2.67
C LYS A 7 -18.37 -8.09 2.27
N LEU A 8 -18.02 -8.19 0.98
CA LEU A 8 -16.80 -7.60 0.45
C LEU A 8 -16.71 -6.12 0.88
N PRO A 9 -15.51 -5.64 1.26
CA PRO A 9 -15.33 -4.26 1.65
C PRO A 9 -15.73 -3.32 0.51
N GLN A 10 -16.30 -2.17 0.85
CA GLN A 10 -16.70 -1.18 -0.15
C GLN A 10 -15.45 -0.47 -0.70
N THR A 11 -15.27 -0.46 -2.02
CA THR A 11 -14.13 0.23 -2.66
C THR A 11 -14.16 1.73 -2.37
N ALA A 12 -13.00 2.41 -2.47
CA ALA A 12 -12.94 3.86 -2.27
C ALA A 12 -13.89 4.62 -3.23
N ILE A 13 -13.97 4.18 -4.50
CA ILE A 13 -14.87 4.80 -5.48
C ILE A 13 -16.35 4.56 -5.13
N ASP A 14 -16.70 3.39 -4.60
CA ASP A 14 -18.06 3.15 -4.12
C ASP A 14 -18.39 4.03 -2.92
N GLN A 15 -17.43 4.31 -2.04
CA GLN A 15 -17.64 5.20 -0.89
C GLN A 15 -17.96 6.63 -1.35
N ILE A 16 -17.18 7.14 -2.32
CA ILE A 16 -17.41 8.44 -2.97
C ILE A 16 -18.79 8.46 -3.66
N ALA A 17 -19.09 7.44 -4.45
CA ALA A 17 -20.36 7.32 -5.17
C ALA A 17 -21.56 7.39 -4.22
N ASN A 18 -21.44 6.77 -3.03
CA ASN A 18 -22.51 6.64 -2.04
C ASN A 18 -22.51 7.73 -0.95
N GLU A 19 -21.87 8.87 -1.19
CA GLU A 19 -21.85 10.00 -0.26
C GLU A 19 -23.27 10.50 0.08
N GLY A 20 -23.44 11.02 1.31
CA GLY A 20 -24.68 11.66 1.75
C GLY A 20 -25.86 10.71 1.96
N HIS A 21 -27.03 11.05 1.41
CA HIS A 21 -28.29 10.34 1.64
C HIS A 21 -28.64 9.30 0.56
N LEU A 22 -27.72 9.03 -0.39
CA LEU A 22 -27.98 8.10 -1.48
C LEU A 22 -28.20 6.66 -0.99
N LYS A 23 -27.55 6.26 0.11
CA LYS A 23 -27.80 4.95 0.74
C LYS A 23 -29.25 4.80 1.24
N LEU A 24 -29.86 5.88 1.73
CA LEU A 24 -31.27 5.91 2.13
C LEU A 24 -32.18 5.80 0.91
N LEU A 25 -31.88 6.56 -0.15
CA LEU A 25 -32.65 6.52 -1.41
C LEU A 25 -32.64 5.12 -2.02
N LYS A 26 -31.47 4.46 -2.04
CA LYS A 26 -31.32 3.07 -2.49
C LYS A 26 -32.13 2.09 -1.65
N ALA A 27 -32.10 2.24 -0.33
CA ALA A 27 -32.86 1.39 0.58
C ALA A 27 -34.38 1.54 0.39
N ALA A 28 -34.84 2.70 -0.09
CA ALA A 28 -36.25 2.94 -0.37
C ALA A 28 -36.74 2.30 -1.70
N ILE A 29 -35.85 2.01 -2.65
CA ILE A 29 -36.24 1.53 -3.99
C ILE A 29 -37.15 0.29 -3.96
N PRO A 30 -36.88 -0.76 -3.15
CA PRO A 30 -37.76 -1.94 -3.13
C PRO A 30 -39.20 -1.65 -2.66
N TYR A 31 -39.41 -0.52 -1.96
CA TYR A 31 -40.69 -0.15 -1.37
C TYR A 31 -41.51 0.82 -2.22
N VAL A 32 -40.95 1.38 -3.30
CA VAL A 32 -41.75 2.18 -4.25
C VAL A 32 -42.49 1.28 -5.24
N GLN A 33 -43.57 1.79 -5.83
CA GLN A 33 -44.37 1.06 -6.83
C GLN A 33 -43.49 0.57 -7.98
N SER A 34 -43.73 -0.66 -8.45
CA SER A 34 -42.90 -1.34 -9.46
C SER A 34 -42.71 -0.53 -10.75
N SER A 35 -43.71 0.27 -11.13
CA SER A 35 -43.65 1.18 -12.30
C SER A 35 -42.57 2.25 -12.17
N SER A 36 -42.24 2.67 -10.93
CA SER A 36 -41.32 3.77 -10.63
C SER A 36 -39.94 3.30 -10.15
N GLN A 37 -39.80 2.03 -9.74
CA GLN A 37 -38.54 1.47 -9.24
C GLN A 37 -37.39 1.65 -10.25
N LYS A 38 -37.65 1.35 -11.53
CA LYS A 38 -36.65 1.48 -12.60
C LYS A 38 -36.17 2.93 -12.74
N SER A 39 -37.10 3.88 -12.84
CA SER A 39 -36.78 5.29 -12.99
C SER A 39 -36.01 5.83 -11.77
N LEU A 40 -36.41 5.44 -10.56
CA LEU A 40 -35.74 5.83 -9.33
C LEU A 40 -34.33 5.22 -9.21
N ALA A 41 -34.15 3.97 -9.61
CA ALA A 41 -32.86 3.31 -9.63
C ALA A 41 -31.89 3.99 -10.60
N ILE A 42 -32.36 4.33 -11.81
CA ILE A 42 -31.57 5.07 -12.80
C ILE A 42 -31.20 6.45 -12.26
N TYR A 43 -32.17 7.19 -11.72
CA TYR A 43 -31.92 8.51 -11.13
C TYR A 43 -30.87 8.44 -10.01
N THR A 44 -30.97 7.44 -9.14
CA THR A 44 -29.99 7.19 -8.08
C THR A 44 -28.58 6.96 -8.66
N LYS A 45 -28.46 6.20 -9.76
CA LYS A 45 -27.16 5.99 -10.44
C LYS A 45 -26.60 7.27 -11.05
N LEU A 46 -27.45 8.16 -11.56
CA LEU A 46 -27.00 9.47 -12.06
C LEU A 46 -26.44 10.35 -10.93
N LEU A 47 -27.06 10.30 -9.74
CA LEU A 47 -26.53 11.01 -8.57
C LEU A 47 -25.17 10.44 -8.13
N GLU A 48 -25.01 9.11 -8.12
CA GLU A 48 -23.71 8.48 -7.82
C GLU A 48 -22.61 8.95 -8.78
N LEU A 49 -22.92 8.96 -10.09
CA LEU A 49 -22.00 9.43 -11.10
C LEU A 49 -21.64 10.91 -10.89
N GLY A 50 -22.62 11.74 -10.56
CA GLY A 50 -22.41 13.15 -10.22
C GLY A 50 -21.46 13.33 -9.03
N ASN A 51 -21.58 12.50 -7.99
CA ASN A 51 -20.66 12.54 -6.85
C ASN A 51 -19.21 12.19 -7.25
N ILE A 52 -19.04 11.15 -8.08
CA ILE A 52 -17.71 10.75 -8.59
C ILE A 52 -17.08 11.88 -9.39
N ILE A 53 -17.81 12.46 -10.34
CA ILE A 53 -17.32 13.58 -11.17
C ILE A 53 -16.93 14.75 -10.27
N ARG A 54 -17.81 15.16 -9.36
CA ARG A 54 -17.56 16.26 -8.43
C ARG A 54 -16.30 16.05 -7.59
N PHE A 55 -16.05 14.81 -7.15
CA PHE A 55 -14.87 14.46 -6.37
C PHE A 55 -13.57 14.66 -7.15
N PHE A 56 -13.50 14.17 -8.40
CA PHE A 56 -12.29 14.30 -9.22
C PHE A 56 -12.11 15.70 -9.82
N ASP A 57 -13.18 16.47 -9.99
CA ASP A 57 -13.12 17.85 -10.47
C ASP A 57 -12.73 18.87 -9.38
N GLN A 58 -12.61 18.46 -8.10
CA GLN A 58 -12.14 19.37 -7.06
C GLN A 58 -10.67 19.74 -7.32
N PRO A 59 -10.30 21.03 -7.34
CA PRO A 59 -8.91 21.43 -7.42
C PRO A 59 -8.18 20.92 -6.17
N VAL A 60 -7.11 20.17 -6.37
CA VAL A 60 -6.23 19.72 -5.28
C VAL A 60 -5.71 20.98 -4.57
N PRO A 61 -5.92 21.15 -3.25
CA PRO A 61 -5.41 22.31 -2.54
C PRO A 61 -3.88 22.38 -2.72
N GLU A 62 -3.36 23.51 -3.22
CA GLU A 62 -1.92 23.72 -3.48
C GLU A 62 -1.01 23.45 -2.25
N MET A 63 -1.61 23.35 -1.05
CA MET A 63 -0.93 23.04 0.21
C MET A 63 -0.75 21.54 0.50
N SER A 64 -1.31 20.61 -0.29
CA SER A 64 -1.12 19.15 -0.10
C SER A 64 0.06 18.55 -0.88
N ILE A 65 0.80 19.36 -1.64
CA ILE A 65 1.91 18.91 -2.49
C ILE A 65 3.18 18.54 -1.68
N CYS A 66 3.24 18.88 -0.38
CA CYS A 66 4.39 18.57 0.47
C CYS A 66 4.46 17.13 1.00
N SER A 67 3.63 16.22 0.52
CA SER A 67 3.78 14.78 0.79
C SER A 67 3.22 14.00 -0.37
N GLU A 68 4.00 13.82 -1.44
CA GLU A 68 3.82 12.65 -2.30
C GLU A 68 4.12 11.42 -1.44
N GLU A 69 3.13 10.97 -0.65
CA GLU A 69 3.12 9.60 -0.15
C GLU A 69 3.14 8.71 -1.40
N LYS A 70 4.32 8.20 -1.73
CA LYS A 70 4.48 7.24 -2.81
C LYS A 70 3.61 6.04 -2.46
N VAL A 71 2.45 5.94 -3.11
CA VAL A 71 1.57 4.78 -2.99
C VAL A 71 2.41 3.54 -3.30
N SER A 72 2.56 2.66 -2.31
CA SER A 72 3.35 1.45 -2.47
C SER A 72 2.59 0.48 -3.38
N ALA A 73 3.24 -0.03 -4.41
CA ALA A 73 2.68 -1.08 -5.27
C ALA A 73 2.25 -2.31 -4.46
N LEU A 74 2.92 -2.58 -3.33
CA LEU A 74 2.55 -3.66 -2.41
C LEU A 74 1.21 -3.38 -1.72
N ASP A 75 0.99 -2.15 -1.25
CA ASP A 75 -0.26 -1.79 -0.57
C ASP A 75 -1.44 -1.90 -1.55
N MET A 76 -1.26 -1.40 -2.78
CA MET A 76 -2.24 -1.54 -3.85
C MET A 76 -2.58 -3.01 -4.14
N LEU A 77 -1.57 -3.88 -4.26
CA LEU A 77 -1.78 -5.30 -4.54
C LEU A 77 -2.50 -6.01 -3.38
N ASN A 78 -2.17 -5.65 -2.14
CA ASN A 78 -2.87 -6.17 -0.96
C ASN A 78 -4.34 -5.73 -0.93
N ASP A 79 -4.65 -4.50 -1.32
CA ASP A 79 -6.03 -4.02 -1.40
C ASP A 79 -6.82 -4.74 -2.51
N ILE A 80 -6.22 -4.92 -3.70
CA ILE A 80 -6.85 -5.65 -4.81
C ILE A 80 -7.12 -7.10 -4.43
N ARG A 81 -6.20 -7.73 -3.70
CA ARG A 81 -6.31 -9.13 -3.24
C ARG A 81 -7.62 -9.43 -2.52
N LEU A 82 -8.20 -8.45 -1.84
CA LEU A 82 -9.47 -8.57 -1.10
C LEU A 82 -10.67 -8.85 -2.02
N PHE A 83 -10.56 -8.55 -3.31
CA PHE A 83 -11.62 -8.66 -4.31
C PHE A 83 -11.44 -9.85 -5.27
N CYS A 84 -10.35 -10.60 -5.10
CA CYS A 84 -9.96 -11.68 -6.00
C CYS A 84 -10.57 -13.03 -5.65
N ASP A 85 -10.72 -13.88 -6.66
CA ASP A 85 -10.97 -15.31 -6.48
C ASP A 85 -9.68 -16.08 -6.09
N GLU A 86 -9.79 -17.38 -5.83
CA GLU A 86 -8.64 -18.19 -5.40
C GLU A 86 -7.52 -18.28 -6.44
N SER A 87 -7.85 -18.27 -7.74
CA SER A 87 -6.83 -18.30 -8.80
C SER A 87 -6.11 -16.95 -8.87
N GLU A 88 -6.86 -15.87 -8.83
CA GLU A 88 -6.34 -14.50 -8.86
C GLU A 88 -5.50 -14.16 -7.62
N LYS A 89 -5.91 -14.62 -6.43
CA LYS A 89 -5.13 -14.45 -5.20
C LYS A 89 -3.75 -15.09 -5.30
N ASN A 90 -3.66 -16.31 -5.84
CA ASN A 90 -2.37 -16.98 -6.01
C ASN A 90 -1.42 -16.20 -6.94
N MET A 91 -1.97 -15.59 -7.99
CA MET A 91 -1.20 -14.72 -8.89
C MET A 91 -0.74 -13.45 -8.18
N ILE A 92 -1.63 -12.77 -7.44
CA ILE A 92 -1.28 -11.57 -6.66
C ILE A 92 -0.24 -11.89 -5.59
N ASP A 93 -0.39 -12.99 -4.87
CA ASP A 93 0.55 -13.43 -3.83
C ASP A 93 1.95 -13.67 -4.41
N SER A 94 2.01 -14.22 -5.63
CA SER A 94 3.27 -14.40 -6.37
C SER A 94 3.90 -13.06 -6.76
N CYS A 95 3.10 -12.08 -7.20
CA CYS A 95 3.57 -10.73 -7.49
C CYS A 95 4.09 -10.01 -6.24
N ILE A 96 3.36 -10.09 -5.12
CA ILE A 96 3.75 -9.52 -3.82
C ILE A 96 5.11 -10.09 -3.39
N GLN A 97 5.26 -11.42 -3.41
CA GLN A 97 6.51 -12.09 -3.04
C GLN A 97 7.68 -11.65 -3.94
N THR A 98 7.44 -11.54 -5.25
CA THR A 98 8.48 -11.11 -6.21
C THR A 98 8.92 -9.68 -5.95
N ILE A 99 7.99 -8.75 -5.71
CA ILE A 99 8.30 -7.35 -5.40
C ILE A 99 9.09 -7.24 -4.10
N GLN A 100 8.67 -7.96 -3.05
CA GLN A 100 9.39 -8.00 -1.77
C GLN A 100 10.81 -8.55 -1.95
N MET A 101 10.98 -9.62 -2.74
CA MET A 101 12.30 -10.18 -3.04
C MET A 101 13.19 -9.14 -3.74
N ILE A 102 12.67 -8.42 -4.73
CA ILE A 102 13.41 -7.37 -5.44
C ILE A 102 13.80 -6.24 -4.49
N GLN A 103 12.88 -5.74 -3.67
CA GLN A 103 13.16 -4.70 -2.68
C GLN A 103 14.21 -5.12 -1.65
N ASN A 104 14.18 -6.38 -1.21
CA ASN A 104 15.20 -6.94 -0.33
C ASN A 104 16.57 -7.01 -1.04
N ILE A 105 16.63 -7.48 -2.28
CA ILE A 105 17.89 -7.53 -3.04
C ILE A 105 18.45 -6.13 -3.28
N SER A 106 17.60 -5.17 -3.67
CA SER A 106 18.02 -3.78 -3.88
C SER A 106 18.54 -3.14 -2.60
N SER A 107 17.89 -3.35 -1.45
CA SER A 107 18.40 -2.83 -0.17
C SER A 107 19.73 -3.47 0.25
N TYR A 108 19.92 -4.78 0.02
CA TYR A 108 21.23 -5.43 0.19
C TYR A 108 22.29 -4.89 -0.78
N GLN A 109 21.92 -4.64 -2.04
CA GLN A 109 22.83 -4.06 -3.03
C GLN A 109 23.23 -2.62 -2.66
N GLU A 110 22.30 -1.79 -2.20
CA GLU A 110 22.58 -0.44 -1.73
C GLU A 110 23.49 -0.44 -0.50
N LEU A 111 23.25 -1.35 0.45
CA LEU A 111 24.17 -1.57 1.56
C LEU A 111 25.54 -1.93 1.01
N MET A 112 25.69 -3.02 0.25
CA MET A 112 26.99 -3.44 -0.30
C MET A 112 27.67 -2.37 -1.16
N GLN A 113 26.91 -1.55 -1.89
CA GLN A 113 27.43 -0.43 -2.65
C GLN A 113 27.98 0.64 -1.71
N SER A 114 27.23 1.03 -0.66
CA SER A 114 27.73 1.97 0.36
C SER A 114 29.02 1.47 1.02
N LEU A 115 29.12 0.16 1.27
CA LEU A 115 30.30 -0.50 1.86
C LEU A 115 31.51 -0.59 0.91
N SER A 116 31.30 -0.47 -0.39
CA SER A 116 32.38 -0.54 -1.40
C SER A 116 32.81 0.85 -1.90
N SER A 117 31.96 1.87 -1.73
CA SER A 117 32.30 3.27 -2.05
C SER A 117 33.11 3.97 -0.96
N GLU A 118 33.12 3.50 0.29
CA GLU A 118 34.10 3.91 1.31
C GLU A 118 35.36 3.05 1.20
N ASN A 119 36.35 3.56 0.47
CA ASN A 119 37.68 2.97 0.30
C ASN A 119 38.57 3.16 1.54
N GLU A 120 38.01 2.91 2.73
CA GLU A 120 38.77 2.81 3.97
C GLU A 120 38.89 1.34 4.37
N ASN A 121 40.02 1.03 5.00
CA ASN A 121 40.54 -0.30 5.28
C ASN A 121 39.43 -1.31 5.66
N PRO A 122 39.45 -2.56 5.15
CA PRO A 122 38.46 -3.60 5.51
C PRO A 122 38.26 -3.79 7.02
N THR A 123 39.27 -3.41 7.83
CA THR A 123 39.23 -3.41 9.29
C THR A 123 38.34 -2.33 9.89
N ASP A 124 38.28 -1.14 9.29
CA ASP A 124 37.45 -0.03 9.79
C ASP A 124 35.97 -0.30 9.54
N PHE A 125 35.67 -0.94 8.41
CA PHE A 125 34.34 -1.47 8.11
C PHE A 125 33.88 -2.52 9.13
N MET A 126 34.77 -3.46 9.53
CA MET A 126 34.43 -4.44 10.56
C MET A 126 34.09 -3.79 11.89
N LYS A 127 34.78 -2.70 12.25
CA LYS A 127 34.52 -1.95 13.49
C LYS A 127 33.11 -1.35 13.52
N THR A 128 32.53 -0.97 12.38
CA THR A 128 31.18 -0.35 12.31
C THR A 128 30.05 -1.28 12.79
N PHE A 129 30.27 -2.60 12.82
CA PHE A 129 29.29 -3.59 13.33
C PHE A 129 29.60 -4.06 14.76
N LEU A 130 30.69 -3.60 15.35
CA LEU A 130 31.12 -3.98 16.69
C LEU A 130 30.55 -3.01 17.74
N THR A 131 30.33 -3.51 18.95
CA THR A 131 30.05 -2.65 20.09
C THR A 131 31.30 -1.82 20.46
N PRO A 132 31.16 -0.67 21.16
CA PRO A 132 32.31 0.14 21.57
C PRO A 132 33.36 -0.65 22.36
N GLU A 133 32.90 -1.60 23.18
CA GLU A 133 33.75 -2.48 23.97
C GLU A 133 34.51 -3.49 23.10
N GLN A 134 33.88 -4.00 22.03
CA GLN A 134 34.50 -4.89 21.05
C GLN A 134 35.51 -4.16 20.15
N GLN A 135 35.24 -2.90 19.79
CA GLN A 135 36.20 -2.06 19.05
C GLN A 135 37.47 -1.81 19.88
N ALA A 136 37.33 -1.43 21.14
CA ALA A 136 38.47 -1.17 22.03
C ALA A 136 39.34 -2.43 22.24
N MET A 137 38.71 -3.60 22.38
CA MET A 137 39.43 -4.86 22.51
C MET A 137 40.22 -5.19 21.23
N PHE A 138 39.63 -4.96 20.05
CA PHE A 138 40.29 -5.17 18.76
C PHE A 138 41.54 -4.27 18.59
N GLU A 139 41.43 -2.99 18.92
CA GLU A 139 42.55 -2.05 18.87
C GLU A 139 43.67 -2.41 19.85
N THR A 140 43.30 -2.90 21.03
CA THR A 140 44.27 -3.37 22.04
C THR A 140 45.09 -4.55 21.51
N TYR A 141 44.45 -5.55 20.88
CA TYR A 141 45.16 -6.68 20.26
C TYR A 141 46.04 -6.26 19.09
N GLN A 142 45.55 -5.37 18.23
CA GLN A 142 46.29 -4.88 17.07
C GLN A 142 47.56 -4.12 17.50
N THR A 143 47.49 -3.38 18.60
CA THR A 143 48.64 -2.68 19.19
C THR A 143 49.69 -3.67 19.71
N MET A 144 49.28 -4.75 20.40
CA MET A 144 50.21 -5.76 20.92
C MET A 144 50.87 -6.62 19.84
N LEU A 145 50.22 -6.80 18.68
CA LEU A 145 50.75 -7.60 17.57
C LEU A 145 51.74 -6.83 16.68
N ASN A 146 51.67 -5.50 16.66
CA ASN A 146 52.53 -4.63 15.84
C ASN A 146 53.77 -4.10 16.60
N THR A 147 54.10 -4.69 17.75
CA THR A 147 55.28 -4.36 18.57
C THR A 147 56.28 -5.51 18.51
#